data_AF-A0A0C3CH18-F1
#
_entry.id   AF-A0A0C3CH18-F1
#
_cell.length_a   1.000
_cell.length_b   1.000
_cell.length_c   1.000
_cell.angle_alpha   90.00
_cell.angle_beta   90.00
_cell.angle_gamma   90.00
#
_symmetry.space_group_name_H-M   'P 1'
#
loop_
_entity.id
_entity.type
_entity.pdbx_description
1 polymer ?
#
loop_
_entity_poly.entity_id
_entity_poly.type
_entity_poly.pdbx_seq_one_letter_code
_entity_poly.pdbx_strand_id
1 'polypeptide(L)'
;MSSRAFCASDEELQLSTRLLEMNTWHKTDTLSVDAAIGIFKQSGLTFKQLRDIWTIADKKGTGNLSKHELAVVIRLMGWVQAGEPL
;
A
#
# COMPACT_ATOMS: atom_id res chain seq x y z
N MET A 1 -0.75 -14.43 -23.98
CA MET A 1 -1.94 -14.22 -23.15
C MET A 1 -1.83 -15.14 -21.94
N SER A 2 -1.56 -14.59 -20.76
CA SER A 2 -1.65 -15.37 -19.51
C SER A 2 -2.15 -14.45 -18.41
N SER A 3 -3.42 -14.60 -18.05
CA SER A 3 -4.08 -13.88 -16.97
C SER A 3 -3.49 -14.31 -15.64
N ARG A 4 -2.57 -13.51 -15.06
CA ARG A 4 -2.17 -13.68 -13.67
C ARG A 4 -3.29 -13.14 -12.78
N ALA A 5 -3.96 -14.07 -12.10
CA ALA A 5 -4.94 -13.77 -11.07
C ALA A 5 -4.34 -12.79 -10.05
N PHE A 6 -5.14 -11.79 -9.70
CA PHE A 6 -4.84 -10.64 -8.86
C PHE A 6 -4.72 -11.01 -7.36
N CYS A 7 -4.09 -12.14 -7.01
CA CYS A 7 -3.99 -12.62 -5.63
C CYS A 7 -2.53 -12.59 -5.17
N ALA A 8 -2.26 -11.94 -4.03
CA ALA A 8 -0.94 -11.95 -3.42
C ALA A 8 -0.52 -13.39 -3.10
N SER A 9 0.73 -13.72 -3.39
CA SER A 9 1.34 -15.01 -3.08
C SER A 9 1.58 -15.17 -1.57
N ASP A 10 1.74 -16.41 -1.10
CA ASP A 10 2.02 -16.70 0.31
C ASP A 10 3.31 -16.02 0.81
N GLU A 11 4.31 -15.86 -0.06
CA GLU A 11 5.56 -15.17 0.27
C GLU A 11 5.34 -13.66 0.48
N GLU A 12 4.49 -13.04 -0.35
CA GLU A 12 4.12 -11.64 -0.22
C GLU A 12 3.29 -11.39 1.05
N LEU A 13 2.43 -12.34 1.43
CA LEU A 13 1.69 -12.35 2.71
C LEU A 13 2.63 -12.47 3.93
N GLN A 14 3.67 -13.29 3.84
CA GLN A 14 4.65 -13.43 4.92
C GLN A 14 5.55 -12.19 5.06
N LEU A 15 5.96 -11.58 3.94
CA LEU A 15 6.74 -10.36 3.96
C LEU A 15 5.95 -9.19 4.53
N SER A 16 4.68 -9.04 4.15
CA SER A 16 3.80 -8.00 4.68
C SER A 16 3.52 -8.19 6.17
N THR A 17 3.31 -9.42 6.63
CA THR A 17 3.17 -9.73 8.06
C THR A 17 4.41 -9.33 8.87
N ARG A 18 5.62 -9.68 8.39
CA ARG A 18 6.87 -9.32 9.07
C ARG A 18 7.14 -7.82 9.08
N LEU A 19 6.84 -7.11 7.99
CA LEU A 19 7.01 -5.66 7.93
C LEU A 19 6.05 -4.94 8.88
N LEU A 20 4.83 -5.47 9.07
CA LEU A 20 3.88 -4.96 10.05
C LEU A 20 4.35 -5.24 11.48
N GLU A 21 4.77 -6.46 11.81
CA GLU A 21 5.29 -6.81 13.14
C GLU A 21 6.53 -5.98 13.53
N MET A 22 7.39 -5.65 12.56
CA MET A 22 8.58 -4.83 12.79
C MET A 22 8.28 -3.33 12.96
N ASN A 23 7.16 -2.82 12.44
CA ASN A 23 6.85 -1.37 12.45
C ASN A 23 5.68 -0.99 13.37
N THR A 24 4.83 -1.91 13.80
CA THR A 24 3.60 -1.58 14.55
C THR A 24 3.68 -1.98 16.01
N TRP A 25 4.57 -1.33 16.76
CA TRP A 25 4.39 -1.16 18.19
C TRP A 25 3.44 0.03 18.40
N HIS A 26 2.17 -0.27 18.77
CA HIS A 26 1.09 0.60 19.29
C HIS A 26 -0.24 0.68 18.49
N LYS A 27 -1.22 -0.14 18.89
CA LYS A 27 -2.67 0.17 19.09
C LYS A 27 -3.34 1.23 18.17
N THR A 28 -3.17 1.17 16.85
CA THR A 28 -3.97 2.02 15.94
C THR A 28 -4.48 1.18 14.77
N ASP A 29 -5.81 1.13 14.60
CA ASP A 29 -6.50 0.39 13.52
C ASP A 29 -6.47 1.16 12.17
N THR A 30 -5.67 2.21 12.11
CA THR A 30 -5.57 3.15 10.99
C THR A 30 -4.14 3.59 10.81
N LEU A 31 -3.67 3.61 9.55
CA LEU A 31 -2.35 4.12 9.20
C LEU A 31 -2.46 5.60 8.82
N SER A 32 -1.70 6.47 9.49
CA SER A 32 -1.64 7.89 9.13
C SER A 32 -0.85 8.11 7.82
N VAL A 33 -1.14 9.21 7.13
CA VAL A 33 -0.42 9.66 5.91
C VAL A 33 1.09 9.68 6.12
N ASP A 34 1.56 10.24 7.23
CA ASP A 34 3.00 10.40 7.48
C ASP A 34 3.70 9.05 7.66
N ALA A 35 3.07 8.12 8.39
CA ALA A 35 3.59 6.75 8.56
C ALA A 35 3.61 6.01 7.23
N ALA A 36 2.53 6.13 6.45
CA ALA A 36 2.40 5.51 5.14
C ALA A 36 3.46 6.03 4.15
N ILE A 37 3.69 7.34 4.10
CA ILE A 37 4.74 7.94 3.27
C ILE A 37 6.12 7.39 3.68
N GLY A 38 6.38 7.22 4.99
CA GLY A 38 7.63 6.62 5.47
C GLY A 38 7.85 5.20 4.94
N ILE A 39 6.81 4.38 4.95
CA ILE A 39 6.82 3.01 4.43
C ILE A 39 6.98 3.02 2.90
N PHE A 40 6.22 3.86 2.21
CA PHE A 40 6.16 3.86 0.75
C PHE A 40 7.32 4.58 0.09
N LYS A 41 8.07 5.43 0.79
CA LYS A 41 9.30 6.05 0.28
C LYS A 41 10.34 5.04 -0.19
N GLN A 42 10.32 3.82 0.36
CA GLN A 42 11.23 2.73 -0.02
C GLN A 42 10.73 1.92 -1.23
N SER A 43 9.53 2.20 -1.75
CA SER A 43 8.95 1.47 -2.88
C SER A 43 9.58 1.78 -4.24
N GLY A 44 10.41 2.84 -4.33
CA GLY A 44 10.94 3.30 -5.61
C GLY A 44 9.92 4.03 -6.49
N LEU A 45 8.69 4.27 -5.99
CA LEU A 45 7.69 5.07 -6.68
C LEU A 45 7.92 6.57 -6.46
N THR A 46 7.58 7.35 -7.48
CA THR A 46 7.66 8.82 -7.39
C THR A 46 6.61 9.36 -6.41
N PHE A 47 6.90 10.52 -5.81
CA PHE A 47 5.96 11.19 -4.91
C PHE A 47 4.59 11.47 -5.57
N LYS A 48 4.59 11.74 -6.88
CA LYS A 48 3.36 11.92 -7.66
C LYS A 48 2.53 10.63 -7.69
N GLN A 49 3.15 9.50 -8.03
CA GLN A 49 2.47 8.19 -8.04
C GLN A 49 1.91 7.83 -6.66
N LEU A 50 2.69 8.05 -5.60
CA LEU A 50 2.22 7.80 -4.23
C LEU A 50 1.01 8.64 -3.85
N ARG A 51 1.00 9.92 -4.22
CA ARG A 51 -0.14 10.81 -4.00
C ARG A 51 -1.37 10.39 -4.82
N ASP A 52 -1.17 10.01 -6.07
CA ASP A 52 -2.27 9.59 -6.95
C ASP A 52 -2.87 8.27 -6.43
N ILE A 53 -2.05 7.30 -6.01
CA ILE A 53 -2.46 6.06 -5.33
C ILE A 53 -3.24 6.36 -4.04
N TRP A 54 -2.73 7.28 -3.22
CA TRP A 54 -3.40 7.71 -1.99
C TRP A 54 -4.80 8.25 -2.27
N THR A 55 -4.93 9.11 -3.28
CA THR A 55 -6.19 9.74 -3.67
C THR A 55 -7.21 8.70 -4.14
N ILE A 56 -6.76 7.62 -4.79
CA ILE A 56 -7.64 6.52 -5.22
C ILE A 56 -8.11 5.69 -4.02
N ALA A 57 -7.25 5.51 -3.01
CA ALA A 57 -7.54 4.68 -1.85
C ALA A 57 -8.39 5.39 -0.79
N ASP A 58 -8.07 6.63 -0.42
CA ASP A 58 -8.80 7.44 0.59
C ASP A 58 -10.03 8.10 -0.03
N LYS A 59 -11.01 7.28 -0.47
CA LYS A 59 -12.24 7.77 -1.12
C LYS A 59 -13.08 8.67 -0.25
N LYS A 60 -12.90 8.60 1.07
CA LYS A 60 -13.63 9.42 2.05
C LYS A 60 -12.90 10.72 2.38
N GLY A 61 -11.66 10.91 1.92
CA GLY A 61 -10.85 12.10 2.18
C GLY A 61 -10.57 12.31 3.67
N THR A 62 -10.48 11.22 4.43
CA THR A 62 -10.37 11.27 5.90
C THR A 62 -8.94 11.52 6.36
N GLY A 63 -7.95 11.38 5.47
CA GLY A 63 -6.54 11.55 5.79
C GLY A 63 -5.94 10.41 6.61
N ASN A 64 -6.69 9.32 6.81
CA ASN A 64 -6.22 8.09 7.46
C ASN A 64 -6.68 6.90 6.62
N LEU A 65 -5.81 5.92 6.42
CA LEU A 65 -6.19 4.70 5.72
C LEU A 65 -6.65 3.66 6.73
N SER A 66 -7.89 3.21 6.58
CA SER A 66 -8.36 1.97 7.20
C SER A 66 -7.59 0.77 6.62
N LYS A 67 -7.69 -0.38 7.31
CA LYS A 67 -7.10 -1.64 6.84
C LYS A 67 -7.47 -1.99 5.39
N HIS A 68 -8.71 -1.72 4.99
CA HIS A 68 -9.17 -1.98 3.62
C HIS A 68 -8.54 -1.01 2.61
N GLU A 69 -8.47 0.28 2.92
CA GLU A 69 -7.88 1.29 2.03
C GLU A 69 -6.37 1.09 1.90
N LEU A 70 -5.71 0.64 2.97
CA LEU A 70 -4.30 0.27 2.92
C LEU A 70 -4.04 -0.91 1.96
N ALA A 71 -4.91 -1.92 1.94
CA ALA A 71 -4.80 -3.03 1.00
C ALA A 71 -4.91 -2.56 -0.47
N VAL A 72 -5.79 -1.58 -0.73
CA VAL A 72 -5.91 -0.94 -2.05
C VAL A 72 -4.62 -0.21 -2.42
N VAL A 73 -4.02 0.56 -1.49
CA VAL A 73 -2.75 1.24 -1.72
C VAL A 73 -1.65 0.25 -2.10
N ILE A 74 -1.46 -0.81 -1.30
CA ILE A 74 -0.42 -1.82 -1.57
C ILE A 74 -0.62 -2.45 -2.96
N ARG A 75 -1.88 -2.73 -3.33
CA ARG A 75 -2.18 -3.32 -4.64
C ARG A 75 -1.82 -2.38 -5.79
N LEU A 76 -2.20 -1.11 -5.68
CA LEU A 76 -1.90 -0.10 -6.70
C LEU A 76 -0.40 0.18 -6.80
N MET A 77 0.32 0.15 -5.68
CA MET A 77 1.77 0.29 -5.69
C MET A 77 2.44 -0.85 -6.47
N GLY A 78 2.07 -2.10 -6.21
CA GLY A 78 2.59 -3.26 -6.94
C GLY A 78 2.22 -3.21 -8.44
N TRP A 79 1.03 -2.73 -8.77
CA TRP A 79 0.60 -2.50 -10.15
C TRP A 79 1.51 -1.52 -10.88
N VAL A 80 1.79 -0.36 -10.27
CA VAL A 80 2.67 0.65 -10.86
C VAL A 80 4.12 0.19 -10.93
N GLN A 81 4.60 -0.53 -9.91
CA GLN A 81 5.95 -1.11 -9.92
C GLN A 81 6.12 -2.14 -11.04
N ALA A 82 5.05 -2.82 -11.46
CA ALA A 82 5.06 -3.72 -12.61
C ALA A 82 5.13 -2.98 -13.97
N GLY A 83 5.12 -1.64 -13.96
CA GLY A 83 5.17 -0.79 -15.14
C GLY A 83 3.80 -0.45 -15.71
N GLU A 84 2.72 -0.80 -15.01
CA GLU A 84 1.36 -0.50 -15.45
C GLU A 84 0.95 0.93 -15.07
N PRO A 85 0.12 1.60 -15.89
CA PRO A 85 -0.40 2.93 -15.57
C PRO A 85 -1.48 2.85 -14.46
N LEU A 86 -1.57 3.93 -13.68
CA LEU A 86 -2.63 4.18 -12.69
C LEU A 86 -3.96 4.54 -13.34
#